data_AF-A0A4Q7L1S6-F1
#
_entry.id   AF-A0A4Q7L1S6-F1
#
_cell.length_a   1.000
_cell.length_b   1.000
_cell.length_c   1.000
_cell.angle_alpha   90.00
_cell.angle_beta   90.00
_cell.angle_gamma   90.00
#
_symmetry.space_group_name_H-M   'P 1'
#
loop_
_entity.id
_entity.type
_entity.pdbx_description
1 polymer ?
#
loop_
_entity_poly.entity_id
_entity_poly.type
_entity_poly.pdbx_seq_one_letter_code
_entity_poly.pdbx_strand_id
1 'polypeptide(L)'
;MKIPFDVQQALQEGKRALLAEYGDDPNVTGAGMGVRQRGGEWTEEFVVIAMVAKKRPAAHVSRRRMLPAAVTVGGKRWGVDVIQAGPFRVNNVRADGPPETRAKVKTALSDDPGVRERMRPLMQGCSISNPLDGATAGTLGCFVIDPVDDTVCLLTNNHVVARVNQGRPGEPIIQPGRYDGGHERDDRVATLKRLAPLVDGTNVDAAIAKLDDQDNYSLEFAQNAMAPISRTHPTVGMVCAGDSAGSSFMARMDVTLAAMNVRLPIGGNPGSGGGALVGVIGPDLFMNIEKVGRTTGYTSATILGFGFDIQVDTGTEAGIVQYENLIWSLFFSWFGDSGSVVCAGGNGNLVVVMLLFLLPCVFLAAVEKYYAVAVTEDNKLADQIRDEFLAHSLVGRLLISTTYVNSQTVIDRLEAREGNENQETERAWAQTYHAKYRDFVASVLANPNSGAVVTQEHLDDVRFALDGETMLGALSQEEYDAAVALYDQILLPTLGMNRQQVLDYMNSTSVYLSVYNVMSGVSSIEVIGPVNPQGR
;
A
#
# COMPACT_ATOMS: atom_id res chain seq x y z
N MET A 1 12.22 -12.47 11.21
CA MET A 1 11.87 -13.09 12.51
C MET A 1 10.99 -14.32 12.28
N LYS A 2 11.43 -15.50 12.75
CA LYS A 2 10.64 -16.73 12.67
C LYS A 2 9.75 -16.88 13.89
N ILE A 3 8.46 -17.13 13.68
CA ILE A 3 7.56 -17.55 14.76
C ILE A 3 7.83 -19.04 15.03
N PRO A 4 8.12 -19.48 16.27
CA PRO A 4 8.26 -20.91 16.58
C PRO A 4 7.02 -21.71 16.18
N PHE A 5 7.19 -22.97 15.75
CA PHE A 5 6.10 -23.77 15.19
C PHE A 5 4.94 -23.98 16.17
N ASP A 6 5.24 -24.29 17.43
CA ASP A 6 4.26 -24.43 18.51
C ASP A 6 3.49 -23.13 18.77
N VAL A 7 4.18 -21.99 18.71
CA VAL A 7 3.58 -20.65 18.80
C VAL A 7 2.64 -20.40 17.62
N GLN A 8 3.06 -20.72 16.38
CA GLN A 8 2.20 -20.58 15.21
C GLN A 8 0.93 -21.41 15.34
N GLN A 9 1.04 -22.67 15.78
CA GLN A 9 -0.12 -23.53 15.99
C GLN A 9 -1.09 -22.94 17.02
N ALA A 10 -0.56 -22.43 18.14
CA ALA A 10 -1.37 -21.82 19.18
C ALA A 10 -2.07 -20.54 18.70
N LEU A 11 -1.38 -19.68 17.95
CA LEU A 11 -1.96 -18.45 17.40
C LEU A 11 -3.00 -18.75 16.31
N GLN A 12 -2.79 -19.78 15.48
CA GLN A 12 -3.80 -20.24 14.52
C GLN A 12 -5.07 -20.73 15.21
N GLU A 13 -4.94 -21.50 16.29
CA GLU A 13 -6.09 -21.92 17.09
C GLU A 13 -6.79 -20.72 17.74
N GLY A 14 -6.02 -19.78 18.29
CA GLY A 14 -6.53 -18.54 18.88
C GLY A 14 -7.28 -17.67 17.88
N LYS A 15 -6.75 -17.51 16.66
CA LYS A 15 -7.39 -16.84 15.53
C LYS A 15 -8.74 -17.47 15.21
N ARG A 16 -8.79 -18.80 15.05
CA ARG A 16 -10.04 -19.52 14.76
C ARG A 16 -11.08 -19.35 15.86
N ALA A 17 -10.67 -19.41 17.13
CA ALA A 17 -11.57 -19.17 18.25
C ALA A 17 -12.13 -17.73 18.23
N LEU A 18 -11.29 -16.73 17.93
CA LEU A 18 -11.70 -15.33 17.82
C LEU A 18 -12.70 -15.13 16.68
N LEU A 19 -12.43 -15.67 15.49
CA LEU A 19 -13.33 -15.55 14.34
C LEU A 19 -14.64 -16.33 14.52
N ALA A 20 -14.61 -17.47 15.21
CA ALA A 20 -15.83 -18.22 15.52
C ALA A 20 -16.78 -17.45 16.46
N GLU A 21 -16.24 -16.62 17.36
CA GLU A 21 -17.05 -15.84 18.31
C GLU A 21 -17.45 -14.45 17.77
N TYR A 22 -16.57 -13.78 17.02
CA TYR A 22 -16.75 -12.38 16.61
C TYR A 22 -16.83 -12.16 15.10
N GLY A 23 -16.61 -13.19 14.26
CA GLY A 23 -16.53 -13.05 12.81
C GLY A 23 -17.83 -12.64 12.12
N ASP A 24 -18.98 -12.85 12.76
CA ASP A 24 -20.28 -12.39 12.27
C ASP A 24 -20.52 -10.89 12.51
N ASP A 25 -19.66 -10.23 13.30
CA ASP A 25 -19.74 -8.78 13.48
C ASP A 25 -19.27 -8.08 12.18
N PRO A 26 -20.09 -7.22 11.55
CA PRO A 26 -19.73 -6.57 10.28
C PRO A 26 -18.55 -5.59 10.42
N ASN A 27 -18.13 -5.27 11.64
CA ASN A 27 -16.92 -4.47 11.87
C ASN A 27 -15.66 -5.33 12.00
N VAL A 28 -15.75 -6.66 12.12
CA VAL A 28 -14.60 -7.57 12.10
C VAL A 28 -14.34 -7.99 10.66
N THR A 29 -13.20 -7.58 10.11
CA THR A 29 -12.87 -7.76 8.69
C THR A 29 -11.91 -8.92 8.45
N GLY A 30 -11.29 -9.44 9.52
CA GLY A 30 -10.46 -10.63 9.47
C GLY A 30 -9.58 -10.81 10.71
N ALA A 31 -8.76 -11.84 10.71
CA ALA A 31 -7.76 -12.04 11.75
C ALA A 31 -6.57 -12.85 11.22
N GLY A 32 -5.41 -12.69 11.84
CA GLY A 32 -4.18 -13.40 11.47
C GLY A 32 -3.20 -13.44 12.62
N MET A 33 -1.93 -13.75 12.30
CA MET A 33 -0.86 -13.79 13.27
C MET A 33 0.19 -12.74 12.96
N GLY A 34 0.75 -12.15 14.00
CA GLY A 34 1.88 -11.24 13.88
C GLY A 34 2.45 -10.87 15.22
N VAL A 35 3.01 -9.68 15.29
CA VAL A 35 3.64 -9.12 16.49
C VAL A 35 2.81 -7.94 16.97
N ARG A 36 2.70 -7.76 18.29
CA ARG A 36 1.95 -6.64 18.85
C ARG A 36 2.61 -5.31 18.52
N GLN A 37 1.80 -4.31 18.22
CA GLN A 37 2.21 -2.92 18.16
C GLN A 37 1.76 -2.15 19.42
N ARG A 38 2.64 -1.30 19.97
CA ARG A 38 2.29 -0.35 21.05
C ARG A 38 2.96 0.99 20.78
N GLY A 39 2.19 2.08 20.81
CA GLY A 39 2.74 3.43 20.57
C GLY A 39 3.40 3.59 19.20
N GLY A 40 2.98 2.81 18.20
CA GLY A 40 3.60 2.78 16.87
C GLY A 40 4.79 1.83 16.73
N GLU A 41 5.31 1.25 17.82
CA GLU A 41 6.45 0.33 17.80
C GLU A 41 6.03 -1.13 17.85
N TRP A 42 6.71 -1.98 17.07
CA TRP A 42 6.58 -3.43 17.15
C TRP A 42 7.31 -3.96 18.37
N THR A 43 6.65 -4.83 19.13
CA THR A 43 7.22 -5.47 20.32
C THR A 43 7.85 -6.83 19.98
N GLU A 44 8.21 -7.64 20.98
CA GLU A 44 8.59 -9.05 20.77
C GLU A 44 7.42 -10.03 21.05
N GLU A 45 6.22 -9.50 21.37
CA GLU A 45 5.06 -10.31 21.74
C GLU A 45 4.33 -10.79 20.48
N PHE A 46 4.33 -12.10 20.23
CA PHE A 46 3.48 -12.70 19.21
C PHE A 46 2.01 -12.73 19.65
N VAL A 47 1.13 -12.29 18.76
CA VAL A 47 -0.30 -12.08 19.05
C VAL A 47 -1.18 -12.53 17.91
N VAL A 48 -2.46 -12.75 18.23
CA VAL A 48 -3.53 -12.78 17.23
C VAL A 48 -3.84 -11.33 16.86
N ILE A 49 -3.72 -10.99 15.59
CA ILE A 49 -4.11 -9.68 15.08
C ILE A 49 -5.56 -9.81 14.62
N ALA A 50 -6.45 -9.04 15.23
CA ALA A 50 -7.83 -8.86 14.77
C ALA A 50 -7.93 -7.56 13.96
N MET A 51 -8.48 -7.67 12.75
CA MET A 51 -8.73 -6.54 11.86
C MET A 51 -10.17 -6.08 12.00
N VAL A 52 -10.34 -4.77 12.13
CA VAL A 52 -11.66 -4.14 12.20
C VAL A 52 -11.82 -3.01 11.20
N ALA A 53 -13.00 -2.87 10.59
CA ALA A 53 -13.27 -1.80 9.63
C ALA A 53 -13.15 -0.41 10.28
N LYS A 54 -13.59 -0.29 11.54
CA LYS A 54 -13.46 0.93 12.34
C LYS A 54 -13.06 0.61 13.78
N LYS A 55 -11.92 1.15 14.21
CA LYS A 55 -11.45 1.08 15.59
C LYS A 55 -12.09 2.20 16.40
N ARG A 56 -12.47 1.91 17.65
CA ARG A 56 -13.08 2.86 18.58
C ARG A 56 -12.41 2.73 19.96
N PRO A 57 -12.36 3.80 20.77
CA PRO A 57 -11.95 3.69 22.17
C PRO A 57 -12.82 2.67 22.89
N ALA A 58 -12.23 1.90 23.82
CA ALA A 58 -12.94 0.83 24.51
C ALA A 58 -14.21 1.33 25.24
N ALA A 59 -14.18 2.56 25.76
CA ALA A 59 -15.35 3.18 26.40
C ALA A 59 -16.56 3.37 25.46
N HIS A 60 -16.34 3.38 24.14
CA HIS A 60 -17.37 3.60 23.11
C HIS A 60 -17.81 2.29 22.44
N VAL A 61 -17.27 1.13 22.84
CA VAL A 61 -17.61 -0.17 22.28
C VAL A 61 -18.52 -0.93 23.24
N SER A 62 -19.65 -1.44 22.74
CA SER A 62 -20.56 -2.22 23.57
C SER A 62 -19.88 -3.53 24.02
N ARG A 63 -20.20 -4.00 25.23
CA ARG A 63 -19.59 -5.24 25.78
C ARG A 63 -19.73 -6.47 24.88
N ARG A 64 -20.80 -6.53 24.07
CA ARG A 64 -21.05 -7.63 23.13
C ARG A 64 -20.14 -7.61 21.90
N ARG A 65 -19.62 -6.44 21.53
CA ARG A 65 -18.74 -6.24 20.37
C ARG A 65 -17.29 -5.99 20.76
N MET A 66 -17.00 -6.03 22.06
CA MET A 66 -15.66 -5.82 22.59
C MET A 66 -14.84 -7.07 22.32
N LEU A 67 -13.81 -6.94 21.47
CA LEU A 67 -12.86 -8.03 21.27
C LEU A 67 -12.08 -8.30 22.57
N PRO A 68 -11.79 -9.56 22.90
CA PRO A 68 -11.07 -9.90 24.11
C PRO A 68 -9.62 -9.42 24.02
N ALA A 69 -9.03 -9.02 25.14
CA ALA A 69 -7.60 -8.63 25.17
C ALA A 69 -6.65 -9.83 24.93
N ALA A 70 -7.14 -11.06 25.08
CA ALA A 70 -6.39 -12.28 24.87
C ALA A 70 -7.33 -13.46 24.59
N VAL A 71 -6.87 -14.42 23.80
CA VAL A 71 -7.49 -15.73 23.60
C VAL A 71 -6.76 -16.80 24.43
N THR A 72 -7.46 -17.83 24.88
CA THR A 72 -6.85 -18.91 25.68
C THR A 72 -6.77 -20.18 24.85
N VAL A 73 -5.55 -20.69 24.66
CA VAL A 73 -5.26 -21.91 23.89
C VAL A 73 -4.37 -22.81 24.72
N GLY A 74 -4.78 -24.07 24.93
CA GLY A 74 -4.04 -25.02 25.76
C GLY A 74 -3.77 -24.52 27.19
N GLY A 75 -4.68 -23.71 27.76
CA GLY A 75 -4.51 -23.10 29.09
C GLY A 75 -3.56 -21.89 29.14
N LYS A 76 -2.91 -21.53 28.03
CA LYS A 76 -2.07 -20.33 27.92
C LYS A 76 -2.85 -19.18 27.28
N ARG A 77 -2.68 -17.96 27.81
CA ARG A 77 -3.23 -16.73 27.23
C ARG A 77 -2.31 -16.18 26.17
N TRP A 78 -2.87 -15.89 25.01
CA TRP A 78 -2.20 -15.24 23.88
C TRP A 78 -2.85 -13.89 23.63
N GLY A 79 -2.03 -12.84 23.51
CA GLY A 79 -2.54 -11.49 23.30
C GLY A 79 -3.35 -11.37 22.01
N VAL A 80 -4.37 -10.50 22.06
CA VAL A 80 -5.03 -9.99 20.86
C VAL A 80 -4.57 -8.55 20.65
N ASP A 81 -4.25 -8.20 19.41
CA ASP A 81 -4.03 -6.82 18.99
C ASP A 81 -5.09 -6.43 17.96
N VAL A 82 -5.58 -5.20 18.02
CA VAL A 82 -6.69 -4.74 17.18
C VAL A 82 -6.20 -3.65 16.25
N ILE A 83 -6.25 -3.89 14.96
CA ILE A 83 -5.85 -2.93 13.93
C ILE A 83 -7.05 -2.54 13.07
N GLN A 84 -7.08 -1.29 12.62
CA GLN A 84 -8.11 -0.83 11.69
C GLN A 84 -7.69 -1.19 10.26
N ALA A 85 -8.46 -2.04 9.58
CA ALA A 85 -8.21 -2.47 8.21
C ALA A 85 -9.49 -2.97 7.54
N GLY A 86 -9.58 -2.82 6.23
CA GLY A 86 -10.75 -3.16 5.42
C GLY A 86 -11.74 -1.99 5.23
N PRO A 87 -12.81 -2.19 4.44
CA PRO A 87 -13.16 -3.43 3.74
C PRO A 87 -12.14 -3.79 2.64
N PHE A 88 -11.87 -5.08 2.48
CA PHE A 88 -10.90 -5.58 1.50
C PHE A 88 -11.58 -5.90 0.17
N ARG A 89 -10.86 -5.70 -0.94
CA ARG A 89 -11.36 -5.94 -2.30
C ARG A 89 -10.34 -6.73 -3.14
N VAL A 90 -10.84 -7.46 -4.14
CA VAL A 90 -9.99 -7.94 -5.24
C VAL A 90 -9.70 -6.77 -6.20
N ASN A 91 -8.46 -6.69 -6.66
CA ASN A 91 -7.87 -5.41 -7.07
C ASN A 91 -7.49 -5.35 -8.56
N ASN A 92 -8.47 -5.31 -9.48
CA ASN A 92 -8.22 -4.86 -10.86
C ASN A 92 -8.45 -3.35 -11.00
N VAL A 93 -7.71 -2.67 -11.88
CA VAL A 93 -8.16 -1.36 -12.36
C VAL A 93 -9.29 -1.55 -13.36
N ARG A 94 -10.34 -0.73 -13.27
CA ARG A 94 -11.49 -0.75 -14.19
C ARG A 94 -11.87 0.66 -14.59
N ALA A 95 -12.14 0.90 -15.88
CA ALA A 95 -12.51 2.24 -16.37
C ALA A 95 -13.86 2.74 -15.85
N ASP A 96 -14.73 1.83 -15.41
CA ASP A 96 -16.05 2.08 -14.82
C ASP A 96 -16.09 1.89 -13.29
N GLY A 97 -14.97 1.49 -12.66
CA GLY A 97 -14.88 1.30 -11.21
C GLY A 97 -14.96 2.58 -10.38
N PRO A 98 -15.00 2.53 -9.05
CA PRO A 98 -14.94 3.71 -8.18
C PRO A 98 -13.69 4.57 -8.44
N PRO A 99 -13.72 5.90 -8.19
CA PRO A 99 -12.58 6.81 -8.44
C PRO A 99 -11.24 6.29 -7.91
N GLU A 100 -11.25 5.64 -6.74
CA GLU A 100 -10.08 5.05 -6.09
C GLU A 100 -9.38 3.93 -6.90
N THR A 101 -10.15 3.23 -7.73
CA THR A 101 -9.65 2.18 -8.63
C THR A 101 -9.19 2.71 -9.99
N ARG A 102 -9.50 3.98 -10.32
CA ARG A 102 -9.12 4.66 -11.57
C ARG A 102 -7.91 5.57 -11.41
N ALA A 103 -7.46 5.81 -10.17
CA ALA A 103 -6.38 6.75 -9.90
C ALA A 103 -5.08 6.30 -10.59
N LYS A 104 -4.46 7.21 -11.35
CA LYS A 104 -3.12 6.98 -11.89
C LYS A 104 -2.14 7.00 -10.72
N VAL A 105 -1.52 5.86 -10.43
CA VAL A 105 -0.39 5.84 -9.49
C VAL A 105 0.81 6.52 -10.13
N LYS A 106 1.32 7.56 -9.46
CA LYS A 106 2.73 7.95 -9.51
C LYS A 106 3.46 7.39 -8.29
N THR A 107 4.42 6.51 -8.49
CA THR A 107 5.48 6.19 -7.54
C THR A 107 6.75 6.92 -7.98
N ALA A 108 7.78 6.96 -7.14
CA ALA A 108 9.10 7.52 -7.49
C ALA A 108 9.75 6.88 -8.75
N LEU A 109 9.15 5.82 -9.30
CA LEU A 109 9.56 5.12 -10.52
C LEU A 109 8.43 4.95 -11.57
N SER A 110 7.16 5.32 -11.29
CA SER A 110 6.03 4.99 -12.19
C SER A 110 5.62 6.08 -13.19
N ASP A 111 6.45 7.11 -13.36
CA ASP A 111 6.38 7.95 -14.56
C ASP A 111 7.08 7.27 -15.76
N ASP A 112 7.64 6.06 -15.59
CA ASP A 112 8.02 5.19 -16.71
C ASP A 112 6.82 4.36 -17.19
N PRO A 113 6.23 4.66 -18.37
CA PRO A 113 5.12 3.91 -18.95
C PRO A 113 5.47 2.45 -19.26
N GLY A 114 6.76 2.06 -19.19
CA GLY A 114 7.27 0.77 -19.65
C GLY A 114 6.44 -0.43 -19.18
N VAL A 115 6.03 -0.52 -17.91
CA VAL A 115 5.22 -1.67 -17.41
C VAL A 115 3.82 -1.80 -18.05
N ARG A 116 3.30 -0.71 -18.62
CA ARG A 116 1.99 -0.60 -19.28
C ARG A 116 2.10 -0.60 -20.81
N GLU A 117 3.30 -0.41 -21.34
CA GLU A 117 3.57 -0.44 -22.77
C GLU A 117 3.60 -1.85 -23.34
N ARG A 118 3.50 -1.94 -24.66
CA ARG A 118 3.58 -3.20 -25.38
C ARG A 118 4.99 -3.79 -25.27
N MET A 119 5.10 -5.00 -24.71
CA MET A 119 6.37 -5.70 -24.51
C MET A 119 6.44 -6.99 -25.32
N ARG A 120 7.45 -7.10 -26.18
CA ARG A 120 7.83 -8.35 -26.86
C ARG A 120 9.37 -8.42 -26.82
N PRO A 121 9.98 -9.37 -26.07
CA PRO A 121 9.35 -10.49 -25.37
C PRO A 121 8.45 -10.06 -24.21
N LEU A 122 7.52 -10.95 -23.86
CA LEU A 122 6.63 -10.76 -22.71
C LEU A 122 7.46 -10.85 -21.41
N MET A 123 7.27 -9.90 -20.47
CA MET A 123 8.05 -9.82 -19.23
C MET A 123 7.18 -9.90 -17.98
N GLN A 124 7.78 -10.26 -16.84
CA GLN A 124 7.10 -10.31 -15.54
C GLN A 124 6.79 -8.89 -15.03
N GLY A 125 5.68 -8.71 -14.33
CA GLY A 125 5.27 -7.40 -13.82
C GLY A 125 4.55 -6.48 -14.82
N CYS A 126 4.37 -6.91 -16.08
CA CYS A 126 3.69 -6.10 -17.10
C CYS A 126 2.16 -6.16 -17.01
N SER A 127 1.49 -5.18 -17.62
CA SER A 127 0.03 -5.10 -17.70
C SER A 127 -0.57 -6.18 -18.58
N ILE A 128 -1.53 -6.95 -18.06
CA ILE A 128 -2.32 -7.92 -18.84
C ILE A 128 -3.80 -7.82 -18.49
N SER A 129 -4.65 -8.33 -19.38
CA SER A 129 -6.04 -8.58 -19.04
C SER A 129 -6.66 -9.66 -19.93
N ASN A 130 -7.83 -10.14 -19.51
CA ASN A 130 -8.78 -10.77 -20.41
C ASN A 130 -9.67 -9.68 -21.03
N PRO A 131 -9.66 -9.48 -22.37
CA PRO A 131 -10.40 -8.40 -23.01
C PRO A 131 -11.93 -8.58 -22.92
N LEU A 132 -12.41 -9.76 -22.51
CA LEU A 132 -13.83 -10.04 -22.26
C LEU A 132 -14.30 -9.53 -20.88
N ASP A 133 -13.39 -9.12 -19.99
CA ASP A 133 -13.72 -8.51 -18.69
C ASP A 133 -14.02 -7.01 -18.79
N GLY A 134 -14.05 -6.45 -20.01
CA GLY A 134 -14.20 -5.01 -20.24
C GLY A 134 -12.86 -4.27 -20.15
N ALA A 135 -12.93 -2.97 -19.84
CA ALA A 135 -11.75 -2.10 -19.77
C ALA A 135 -11.02 -2.26 -18.42
N THR A 136 -10.37 -3.42 -18.25
CA THR A 136 -9.67 -3.80 -17.02
C THR A 136 -8.20 -4.12 -17.27
N ALA A 137 -7.40 -4.10 -16.20
CA ALA A 137 -6.03 -4.62 -16.21
C ALA A 137 -5.58 -5.08 -14.83
N GLY A 138 -4.67 -6.04 -14.83
CA GLY A 138 -3.87 -6.48 -13.69
C GLY A 138 -2.45 -6.82 -14.15
N THR A 139 -1.70 -7.54 -13.32
CA THR A 139 -0.27 -7.78 -13.55
C THR A 139 0.02 -9.23 -13.95
N LEU A 140 0.92 -9.42 -14.92
CA LEU A 140 1.55 -10.72 -15.17
C LEU A 140 2.50 -11.04 -14.03
N GLY A 141 2.22 -12.09 -13.25
CA GLY A 141 3.04 -12.46 -12.10
C GLY A 141 4.38 -13.04 -12.49
N CYS A 142 4.36 -14.26 -13.00
CA CYS A 142 5.55 -14.95 -13.47
C CYS A 142 5.23 -15.96 -14.57
N PHE A 143 6.28 -16.54 -15.15
CA PHE A 143 6.14 -17.69 -16.03
C PHE A 143 6.24 -19.00 -15.26
N VAL A 144 5.48 -20.00 -15.69
CA VAL A 144 5.44 -21.35 -15.11
C VAL A 144 5.37 -22.38 -16.21
N ILE A 145 5.81 -23.60 -15.90
CA ILE A 145 5.65 -24.78 -16.76
C ILE A 145 4.49 -25.61 -16.23
N ASP A 146 3.54 -25.94 -17.11
CA ASP A 146 2.50 -26.92 -16.82
C ASP A 146 3.05 -28.33 -17.11
N PRO A 147 3.30 -29.18 -16.10
CA PRO A 147 3.89 -30.51 -16.29
C PRO A 147 2.94 -31.49 -17.00
N VAL A 148 1.68 -31.11 -17.25
CA VAL A 148 0.72 -31.94 -17.98
C VAL A 148 1.08 -32.07 -19.47
N ASP A 149 1.57 -30.98 -20.07
CA ASP A 149 1.89 -30.92 -21.50
C ASP A 149 3.20 -30.15 -21.80
N ASP A 150 3.98 -29.88 -20.76
CA ASP A 150 5.26 -29.15 -20.80
C ASP A 150 5.18 -27.76 -21.44
N THR A 151 3.99 -27.13 -21.45
CA THR A 151 3.82 -25.79 -22.01
C THR A 151 4.21 -24.70 -21.03
N VAL A 152 4.80 -23.63 -21.56
CA VAL A 152 5.01 -22.36 -20.86
C VAL A 152 3.68 -21.63 -20.77
N CYS A 153 3.33 -21.27 -19.53
CA CYS A 153 2.16 -20.47 -19.19
C CYS A 153 2.59 -19.21 -18.45
N LEU A 154 1.83 -18.14 -18.59
CA LEU A 154 1.84 -17.05 -17.60
C LEU A 154 0.98 -17.46 -16.41
N LEU A 155 1.36 -17.01 -15.21
CA LEU A 155 0.62 -17.12 -13.96
C LEU A 155 0.23 -15.72 -13.46
N THR A 156 -1.02 -15.56 -13.06
CA THR A 156 -1.57 -14.35 -12.45
C THR A 156 -2.81 -14.74 -11.62
N ASN A 157 -3.58 -13.79 -11.12
CA ASN A 157 -4.80 -14.06 -10.35
C ASN A 157 -5.96 -14.51 -11.25
N ASN A 158 -6.86 -15.31 -10.68
CA ASN A 158 -8.15 -15.62 -11.29
C ASN A 158 -8.92 -14.34 -11.57
N HIS A 159 -9.01 -13.41 -10.61
CA HIS A 159 -9.77 -12.19 -10.86
C HIS A 159 -9.17 -11.30 -11.95
N VAL A 160 -7.89 -11.46 -12.32
CA VAL A 160 -7.24 -10.66 -13.38
C VAL A 160 -7.59 -11.19 -14.78
N VAL A 161 -7.54 -12.50 -15.01
CA VAL A 161 -7.69 -13.11 -16.36
C VAL A 161 -8.84 -14.09 -16.51
N ALA A 162 -9.44 -14.55 -15.41
CA ALA A 162 -10.52 -15.53 -15.41
C ALA A 162 -11.86 -14.94 -14.93
N ARG A 163 -11.99 -13.61 -14.98
CA ARG A 163 -13.26 -12.88 -14.79
C ARG A 163 -14.00 -13.29 -13.51
N VAL A 164 -13.25 -13.48 -12.42
CA VAL A 164 -13.77 -13.96 -11.12
C VAL A 164 -14.62 -15.23 -11.31
N ASN A 165 -13.96 -16.33 -11.67
CA ASN A 165 -14.55 -17.65 -12.00
C ASN A 165 -15.37 -17.75 -13.28
N GLN A 166 -15.64 -16.67 -13.99
CA GLN A 166 -16.49 -16.72 -15.19
C GLN A 166 -15.73 -17.08 -16.48
N GLY A 167 -14.40 -17.01 -16.46
CA GLY A 167 -13.53 -17.28 -17.58
C GLY A 167 -13.51 -18.75 -17.99
N ARG A 168 -13.49 -19.00 -19.30
CA ARG A 168 -13.45 -20.35 -19.89
C ARG A 168 -12.08 -20.61 -20.52
N PRO A 169 -11.60 -21.87 -20.49
CA PRO A 169 -10.42 -22.24 -21.25
C PRO A 169 -10.53 -21.84 -22.74
N GLY A 170 -9.45 -21.28 -23.28
CA GLY A 170 -9.38 -20.75 -24.64
C GLY A 170 -9.67 -19.25 -24.77
N GLU A 171 -10.16 -18.58 -23.72
CA GLU A 171 -10.34 -17.12 -23.74
C GLU A 171 -9.01 -16.38 -23.95
N PRO A 172 -8.98 -15.30 -24.75
CA PRO A 172 -7.74 -14.60 -25.08
C PRO A 172 -7.20 -13.80 -23.90
N ILE A 173 -5.89 -13.77 -23.74
CA ILE A 173 -5.18 -12.86 -22.82
C ILE A 173 -4.32 -11.92 -23.65
N ILE A 174 -4.39 -10.63 -23.35
CA ILE A 174 -3.71 -9.57 -24.09
C ILE A 174 -2.63 -8.87 -23.26
N GLN A 175 -1.58 -8.41 -23.94
CA GLN A 175 -0.53 -7.53 -23.40
C GLN A 175 -0.22 -6.41 -24.40
N PRO A 176 -0.44 -5.13 -24.05
CA PRO A 176 -0.88 -4.65 -22.73
C PRO A 176 -2.35 -5.00 -22.40
N GLY A 177 -2.76 -4.85 -21.13
CA GLY A 177 -4.15 -5.04 -20.73
C GLY A 177 -5.11 -4.02 -21.39
N ARG A 178 -6.41 -4.34 -21.41
CA ARG A 178 -7.45 -3.51 -22.07
C ARG A 178 -7.48 -2.08 -21.54
N TYR A 179 -7.37 -1.92 -20.22
CA TYR A 179 -7.31 -0.61 -19.57
C TYR A 179 -6.10 0.23 -20.04
N ASP A 180 -4.99 -0.43 -20.37
CA ASP A 180 -3.76 0.19 -20.86
C ASP A 180 -3.69 0.29 -22.39
N GLY A 181 -4.83 0.14 -23.07
CA GLY A 181 -4.95 0.36 -24.51
C GLY A 181 -4.71 -0.88 -25.37
N GLY A 182 -4.57 -2.08 -24.80
CA GLY A 182 -4.40 -3.30 -25.58
C GLY A 182 -5.65 -3.72 -26.37
N HIS A 183 -5.45 -4.38 -27.50
CA HIS A 183 -6.52 -4.90 -28.36
C HIS A 183 -6.27 -6.37 -28.75
N GLU A 184 -7.27 -7.25 -28.61
CA GLU A 184 -7.13 -8.68 -28.93
C GLU A 184 -6.51 -8.96 -30.31
N ARG A 185 -6.91 -8.21 -31.33
CA ARG A 185 -6.43 -8.39 -32.71
C ARG A 185 -4.89 -8.31 -32.83
N ASP A 186 -4.27 -7.41 -32.07
CA ASP A 186 -2.88 -7.02 -32.24
C ASP A 186 -1.99 -7.44 -31.05
N ASP A 187 -2.60 -7.68 -29.89
CA ASP A 187 -1.93 -7.80 -28.59
C ASP A 187 -2.17 -9.11 -27.86
N ARG A 188 -2.88 -10.08 -28.45
CA ARG A 188 -3.02 -11.42 -27.84
C ARG A 188 -1.64 -12.06 -27.66
N VAL A 189 -1.41 -12.59 -26.46
CA VAL A 189 -0.15 -13.28 -26.08
C VAL A 189 -0.36 -14.66 -25.51
N ALA A 190 -1.56 -14.98 -25.04
CA ALA A 190 -1.86 -16.26 -24.42
C ALA A 190 -3.36 -16.58 -24.50
N THR A 191 -3.72 -17.81 -24.14
CA THR A 191 -5.09 -18.27 -23.96
C THR A 191 -5.29 -18.87 -22.57
N LEU A 192 -6.36 -18.46 -21.87
CA LEU A 192 -6.70 -18.97 -20.54
C LEU A 192 -6.75 -20.50 -20.56
N LYS A 193 -6.09 -21.16 -19.61
CA LYS A 193 -5.97 -22.62 -19.59
C LYS A 193 -6.64 -23.24 -18.38
N ARG A 194 -6.35 -22.73 -17.19
CA ARG A 194 -6.83 -23.26 -15.91
C ARG A 194 -6.94 -22.13 -14.89
N LEU A 195 -7.91 -22.22 -13.99
CA LEU A 195 -8.10 -21.30 -12.85
C LEU A 195 -8.31 -22.10 -11.56
N ALA A 196 -7.94 -21.50 -10.44
CA ALA A 196 -8.37 -21.94 -9.11
C ALA A 196 -9.67 -21.20 -8.76
N PRO A 197 -10.79 -21.89 -8.44
CA PRO A 197 -12.04 -21.24 -8.12
C PRO A 197 -11.95 -20.35 -6.87
N LEU A 198 -12.49 -19.15 -6.95
CA LEU A 198 -12.69 -18.24 -5.82
C LEU A 198 -14.02 -18.59 -5.14
N VAL A 199 -13.93 -19.36 -4.07
CA VAL A 199 -15.05 -19.77 -3.20
C VAL A 199 -14.65 -19.59 -1.75
N ASP A 200 -15.61 -19.59 -0.83
CA ASP A 200 -15.31 -19.44 0.60
C ASP A 200 -14.30 -20.47 1.09
N GLY A 201 -13.34 -20.01 1.89
CA GLY A 201 -12.21 -20.80 2.37
C GLY A 201 -11.09 -20.96 1.35
N THR A 202 -11.08 -20.16 0.27
CA THR A 202 -9.96 -20.20 -0.67
C THR A 202 -8.68 -19.66 -0.03
N ASN A 203 -7.55 -20.25 -0.36
CA ASN A 203 -6.22 -19.78 0.07
C ASN A 203 -5.34 -19.36 -1.12
N VAL A 204 -5.93 -19.36 -2.32
CA VAL A 204 -5.28 -18.98 -3.57
C VAL A 204 -6.24 -18.17 -4.43
N ASP A 205 -5.66 -17.25 -5.19
CA ASP A 205 -6.32 -16.58 -6.28
C ASP A 205 -5.39 -16.67 -7.47
N ALA A 206 -5.69 -17.58 -8.40
CA ALA A 206 -4.72 -17.95 -9.42
C ALA A 206 -5.40 -18.44 -10.71
N ALA A 207 -4.78 -18.11 -11.82
CA ALA A 207 -5.07 -18.63 -13.13
C ALA A 207 -3.79 -18.69 -13.97
N ILE A 208 -3.74 -19.69 -14.85
CA ILE A 208 -2.68 -19.83 -15.84
C ILE A 208 -3.25 -19.69 -17.24
N ALA A 209 -2.48 -19.06 -18.13
CA ALA A 209 -2.78 -18.97 -19.55
C ALA A 209 -1.59 -19.45 -20.37
N LYS A 210 -1.85 -20.34 -21.33
CA LYS A 210 -0.82 -20.89 -22.22
C LYS A 210 -0.36 -19.81 -23.19
N LEU A 211 0.95 -19.58 -23.28
CA LEU A 211 1.50 -18.61 -24.23
C LEU A 211 1.25 -19.07 -25.67
N ASP A 212 0.88 -18.12 -26.53
CA ASP A 212 0.73 -18.36 -27.98
C ASP A 212 2.09 -18.68 -28.61
N ASP A 213 3.13 -17.97 -28.18
CA ASP A 213 4.52 -18.17 -28.56
C ASP A 213 5.30 -18.72 -27.36
N GLN A 214 5.80 -19.96 -27.50
CA GLN A 214 6.46 -20.69 -26.41
C GLN A 214 7.92 -20.25 -26.19
N ASP A 215 8.48 -19.42 -27.07
CA ASP A 215 9.88 -18.95 -27.00
C ASP A 215 9.98 -17.43 -26.75
N ASN A 216 8.91 -16.67 -26.95
CA ASN A 216 8.91 -15.20 -26.88
C ASN A 216 8.51 -14.62 -25.50
N TYR A 217 9.25 -15.03 -24.47
CA TYR A 217 9.10 -14.54 -23.10
C TYR A 217 10.46 -14.33 -22.42
N SER A 218 10.50 -13.50 -21.38
CA SER A 218 11.68 -13.25 -20.57
C SER A 218 11.40 -13.52 -19.10
N LEU A 219 12.34 -14.16 -18.41
CA LEU A 219 12.29 -14.35 -16.96
C LEU A 219 12.70 -13.09 -16.18
N GLU A 220 13.13 -12.04 -16.88
CA GLU A 220 13.36 -10.72 -16.28
C GLU A 220 12.04 -10.04 -15.94
N PHE A 221 12.06 -9.22 -14.89
CA PHE A 221 10.96 -8.30 -14.62
C PHE A 221 11.03 -7.09 -15.56
N ALA A 222 9.87 -6.53 -15.87
CA ALA A 222 9.76 -5.33 -16.69
C ALA A 222 10.69 -4.23 -16.18
N GLN A 223 11.32 -3.51 -17.12
CA GLN A 223 12.35 -2.50 -16.86
C GLN A 223 13.61 -3.02 -16.14
N ASN A 224 13.78 -4.35 -15.99
CA ASN A 224 14.82 -4.97 -15.16
C ASN A 224 14.83 -4.41 -13.72
N ALA A 225 13.65 -4.05 -13.21
CA ALA A 225 13.55 -3.29 -11.96
C ALA A 225 13.86 -4.11 -10.69
N MET A 226 13.87 -5.44 -10.79
CA MET A 226 14.33 -6.36 -9.76
C MET A 226 14.91 -7.62 -10.40
N ALA A 227 15.68 -8.40 -9.64
CA ALA A 227 16.29 -9.62 -10.15
C ALA A 227 15.24 -10.69 -10.56
N PRO A 228 15.55 -11.60 -11.49
CA PRO A 228 14.69 -12.75 -11.79
C PRO A 228 14.44 -13.64 -10.57
N ILE A 229 13.36 -14.40 -10.62
CA ILE A 229 13.07 -15.44 -9.62
C ILE A 229 14.17 -16.50 -9.69
N SER A 230 14.81 -16.77 -8.57
CA SER A 230 15.94 -17.71 -8.50
C SER A 230 16.10 -18.29 -7.10
N ARG A 231 17.13 -19.12 -6.88
CA ARG A 231 17.45 -19.64 -5.54
C ARG A 231 17.87 -18.55 -4.56
N THR A 232 18.49 -17.49 -5.05
CA THR A 232 18.99 -16.35 -4.25
C THR A 232 18.01 -15.19 -4.19
N HIS A 233 16.96 -15.24 -5.02
CA HIS A 233 15.87 -14.28 -5.06
C HIS A 233 14.55 -15.04 -5.18
N PRO A 234 14.15 -15.76 -4.12
CA PRO A 234 12.99 -16.64 -4.16
C PRO A 234 11.69 -15.86 -4.06
N THR A 235 10.63 -16.40 -4.66
CA THR A 235 9.26 -15.90 -4.51
C THR A 235 8.63 -16.40 -3.20
N VAL A 236 7.78 -15.56 -2.61
CA VAL A 236 7.11 -15.77 -1.32
C VAL A 236 5.59 -15.80 -1.48
N GLY A 237 5.05 -14.92 -2.34
CA GLY A 237 3.61 -14.80 -2.54
C GLY A 237 3.23 -14.10 -3.84
N MET A 238 1.94 -13.87 -4.03
CA MET A 238 1.37 -13.14 -5.16
C MET A 238 0.25 -12.22 -4.66
N VAL A 239 0.31 -10.94 -5.01
CA VAL A 239 -0.66 -9.92 -4.55
C VAL A 239 -2.07 -10.28 -5.00
N CYS A 240 -3.03 -10.36 -4.08
CA CYS A 240 -4.41 -10.77 -4.38
C CYS A 240 -5.50 -9.84 -3.86
N ALA A 241 -5.28 -9.13 -2.76
CA ALA A 241 -6.29 -8.23 -2.19
C ALA A 241 -5.65 -7.07 -1.42
N GLY A 242 -6.44 -6.05 -1.14
CA GLY A 242 -6.02 -4.93 -0.30
C GLY A 242 -7.19 -4.03 0.09
N ASP A 243 -6.88 -2.92 0.76
CA ASP A 243 -7.84 -1.86 1.09
C ASP A 243 -7.27 -0.47 0.76
N SER A 244 -8.09 0.56 0.97
CA SER A 244 -7.68 1.96 0.84
C SER A 244 -6.86 2.49 2.03
N ALA A 245 -6.78 1.73 3.13
CA ALA A 245 -5.97 2.07 4.31
C ALA A 245 -4.50 1.63 4.18
N GLY A 246 -4.16 0.93 3.09
CA GLY A 246 -2.81 0.48 2.77
C GLY A 246 -2.55 -1.00 3.03
N SER A 247 -3.53 -1.78 3.49
CA SER A 247 -3.37 -3.22 3.63
C SER A 247 -3.13 -3.86 2.27
N SER A 248 -2.11 -4.71 2.20
CA SER A 248 -1.79 -5.51 1.02
C SER A 248 -1.70 -6.97 1.43
N PHE A 249 -2.50 -7.82 0.77
CA PHE A 249 -2.53 -9.25 1.00
C PHE A 249 -2.00 -10.04 -0.18
N MET A 250 -1.30 -11.12 0.14
CA MET A 250 -0.70 -12.00 -0.85
C MET A 250 -1.06 -13.45 -0.56
N ALA A 251 -1.48 -14.17 -1.60
CA ALA A 251 -1.58 -15.62 -1.57
C ALA A 251 -0.17 -16.22 -1.54
N ARG A 252 0.03 -17.29 -0.76
CA ARG A 252 1.34 -17.93 -0.64
C ARG A 252 1.74 -18.64 -1.94
N MET A 253 2.97 -18.42 -2.40
CA MET A 253 3.38 -18.93 -3.70
C MET A 253 3.52 -20.45 -3.75
N ASP A 254 3.94 -21.08 -2.65
CA ASP A 254 4.01 -22.54 -2.56
C ASP A 254 2.63 -23.20 -2.67
N VAL A 255 1.63 -22.59 -2.02
CA VAL A 255 0.21 -23.03 -2.10
C VAL A 255 -0.34 -22.76 -3.51
N THR A 256 -0.05 -21.60 -4.10
CA THR A 256 -0.47 -21.25 -5.47
C THR A 256 0.05 -22.24 -6.51
N LEU A 257 1.36 -22.52 -6.52
CA LEU A 257 1.97 -23.45 -7.48
C LEU A 257 1.40 -24.86 -7.34
N ALA A 258 1.20 -25.33 -6.11
CA ALA A 258 0.60 -26.62 -5.82
C ALA A 258 -0.86 -26.69 -6.30
N ALA A 259 -1.69 -25.69 -5.96
CA ALA A 259 -3.09 -25.63 -6.35
C ALA A 259 -3.26 -25.58 -7.88
N MET A 260 -2.37 -24.88 -8.56
CA MET A 260 -2.37 -24.80 -10.03
C MET A 260 -1.70 -25.99 -10.70
N ASN A 261 -1.04 -26.89 -9.97
CA ASN A 261 -0.20 -27.97 -10.50
C ASN A 261 0.79 -27.47 -11.57
N VAL A 262 1.64 -26.52 -11.20
CA VAL A 262 2.67 -25.95 -12.09
C VAL A 262 3.99 -25.78 -11.35
N ARG A 263 5.09 -25.62 -12.10
CA ARG A 263 6.43 -25.37 -11.54
C ARG A 263 7.06 -24.13 -12.14
N LEU A 264 7.93 -23.47 -11.38
CA LEU A 264 8.76 -22.40 -11.92
C LEU A 264 9.76 -22.98 -12.96
N PRO A 265 10.12 -22.22 -14.01
CA PRO A 265 11.08 -22.63 -15.04
C PRO A 265 12.54 -22.50 -14.54
N ILE A 266 12.81 -22.90 -13.29
CA ILE A 266 14.13 -22.81 -12.65
C ILE A 266 14.56 -24.18 -12.10
N GLY A 267 15.79 -24.58 -12.43
CA GLY A 267 16.32 -25.92 -12.14
C GLY A 267 16.10 -26.92 -13.28
N GLY A 268 17.06 -27.81 -13.50
CA GLY A 268 17.06 -28.79 -14.60
C GLY A 268 15.93 -29.83 -14.52
N ASN A 269 15.78 -30.61 -15.60
CA ASN A 269 14.72 -31.60 -15.83
C ASN A 269 14.40 -32.46 -14.59
N PRO A 270 13.12 -32.78 -14.32
CA PRO A 270 12.67 -33.51 -13.13
C PRO A 270 13.02 -34.99 -13.22
N GLY A 271 14.32 -35.30 -13.15
CA GLY A 271 14.82 -36.62 -12.83
C GLY A 271 14.92 -36.76 -11.32
N SER A 272 14.01 -37.54 -10.73
CA SER A 272 14.06 -38.10 -9.38
C SER A 272 13.89 -37.16 -8.16
N GLY A 273 12.85 -37.47 -7.38
CA GLY A 273 12.77 -37.17 -5.95
C GLY A 273 12.07 -35.85 -5.61
N GLY A 274 11.13 -35.92 -4.66
CA GLY A 274 10.43 -34.77 -4.09
C GLY A 274 11.39 -33.78 -3.43
N GLY A 275 11.99 -32.91 -4.24
CA GLY A 275 12.88 -31.84 -3.83
C GLY A 275 12.10 -30.54 -3.60
N ALA A 276 12.54 -29.76 -2.61
CA ALA A 276 11.99 -28.45 -2.28
C ALA A 276 11.72 -27.60 -3.54
N LEU A 277 10.60 -26.87 -3.53
CA LEU A 277 10.25 -25.91 -4.59
C LEU A 277 11.43 -24.95 -4.78
N VAL A 278 12.14 -25.10 -5.88
CA VAL A 278 13.31 -24.28 -6.18
C VAL A 278 12.84 -22.85 -6.38
N GLY A 279 13.47 -21.91 -5.67
CA GLY A 279 13.15 -20.48 -5.76
C GLY A 279 11.82 -20.08 -5.11
N VAL A 280 11.29 -20.88 -4.17
CA VAL A 280 10.11 -20.54 -3.38
C VAL A 280 10.44 -20.68 -1.89
N ILE A 281 10.06 -19.70 -1.08
CA ILE A 281 10.19 -19.77 0.39
C ILE A 281 8.89 -19.37 1.08
N GLY A 282 8.72 -19.80 2.34
CA GLY A 282 7.61 -19.38 3.18
C GLY A 282 7.83 -17.97 3.77
N PRO A 283 6.75 -17.32 4.24
CA PRO A 283 6.85 -16.01 4.87
C PRO A 283 7.49 -16.11 6.25
N ASP A 284 8.35 -15.15 6.58
CA ASP A 284 8.78 -14.86 7.95
C ASP A 284 8.36 -13.42 8.30
N LEU A 285 8.10 -13.15 9.58
CA LEU A 285 7.82 -11.78 10.02
C LEU A 285 9.04 -10.90 9.77
N PHE A 286 8.81 -9.65 9.42
CA PHE A 286 9.83 -8.67 9.10
C PHE A 286 10.76 -9.05 7.93
N MET A 287 10.35 -10.02 7.10
CA MET A 287 11.04 -10.31 5.84
C MET A 287 10.81 -9.16 4.86
N ASN A 288 11.89 -8.57 4.34
CA ASN A 288 11.80 -7.64 3.23
C ASN A 288 11.32 -8.37 1.98
N ILE A 289 10.38 -7.74 1.29
CA ILE A 289 9.77 -8.22 0.06
C ILE A 289 9.79 -7.12 -0.99
N GLU A 290 9.84 -7.52 -2.26
CA GLU A 290 9.82 -6.62 -3.41
C GLU A 290 8.94 -7.21 -4.53
N LYS A 291 8.34 -6.32 -5.35
CA LYS A 291 7.50 -6.70 -6.48
C LYS A 291 7.52 -5.64 -7.58
N VAL A 292 7.29 -6.06 -8.82
CA VAL A 292 6.95 -5.17 -9.95
C VAL A 292 5.49 -5.39 -10.32
N GLY A 293 4.69 -4.33 -10.25
CA GLY A 293 3.27 -4.35 -10.60
C GLY A 293 2.92 -3.32 -11.66
N ARG A 294 1.89 -3.58 -12.48
CA ARG A 294 1.52 -2.66 -13.58
C ARG A 294 1.09 -1.28 -13.11
N THR A 295 0.65 -1.18 -11.86
CA THR A 295 0.14 0.08 -11.32
C THR A 295 1.29 0.82 -10.66
N THR A 296 1.92 0.21 -9.66
CA THR A 296 2.88 0.91 -8.79
C THR A 296 4.34 0.74 -9.24
N GLY A 297 4.59 -0.07 -10.26
CA GLY A 297 5.95 -0.41 -10.69
C GLY A 297 6.67 -1.22 -9.61
N TYR A 298 7.96 -0.95 -9.47
CA TYR A 298 8.79 -1.53 -8.41
C TYR A 298 8.43 -0.95 -7.04
N THR A 299 8.10 -1.82 -6.08
CA THR A 299 7.91 -1.47 -4.66
C THR A 299 8.61 -2.49 -3.77
N SER A 300 8.94 -2.08 -2.56
CA SER A 300 9.48 -2.95 -1.53
C SER A 300 8.89 -2.61 -0.17
N ALA A 301 8.47 -3.63 0.57
CA ALA A 301 7.90 -3.51 1.91
C ALA A 301 8.34 -4.70 2.77
N THR A 302 7.69 -4.88 3.90
CA THR A 302 8.07 -5.87 4.91
C THR A 302 6.84 -6.65 5.35
N ILE A 303 6.96 -7.98 5.49
CA ILE A 303 5.88 -8.82 6.00
C ILE A 303 5.60 -8.48 7.47
N LEU A 304 4.39 -8.01 7.77
CA LEU A 304 3.98 -7.64 9.14
C LEU A 304 3.17 -8.74 9.83
N GLY A 305 2.63 -9.66 9.05
CA GLY A 305 1.95 -10.84 9.57
C GLY A 305 1.59 -11.82 8.47
N PHE A 306 1.12 -13.00 8.87
CA PHE A 306 0.69 -14.04 7.94
C PHE A 306 -0.32 -14.97 8.60
N GLY A 307 -0.92 -15.86 7.81
CA GLY A 307 -1.98 -16.74 8.26
C GLY A 307 -3.31 -16.01 8.43
N PHE A 308 -3.51 -14.93 7.68
CA PHE A 308 -4.71 -14.10 7.74
C PHE A 308 -5.88 -14.75 7.04
N ASP A 309 -7.03 -14.74 7.72
CA ASP A 309 -8.32 -15.05 7.14
C ASP A 309 -9.12 -13.75 7.07
N ILE A 310 -9.55 -13.36 5.88
CA ILE A 310 -10.19 -12.08 5.60
C ILE A 310 -11.40 -12.24 4.68
N GLN A 311 -12.33 -11.29 4.78
CA GLN A 311 -13.46 -11.18 3.86
C GLN A 311 -13.10 -10.23 2.72
N VAL A 312 -13.14 -10.71 1.47
CA VAL A 312 -12.78 -9.94 0.28
C VAL A 312 -14.00 -9.75 -0.62
N ASP A 313 -14.38 -8.50 -0.86
CA ASP A 313 -15.40 -8.16 -1.85
C ASP A 313 -14.82 -8.31 -3.26
N THR A 314 -15.40 -9.21 -4.06
CA THR A 314 -14.93 -9.48 -5.42
C THR A 314 -15.43 -8.47 -6.45
N GLY A 315 -16.36 -7.58 -6.08
CA GLY A 315 -16.97 -6.60 -6.98
C GLY A 315 -17.77 -7.23 -8.13
N THR A 316 -18.20 -8.48 -7.98
CA THR A 316 -18.96 -9.26 -8.97
C THR A 316 -20.10 -10.02 -8.29
N GLU A 317 -20.86 -10.82 -9.06
CA GLU A 317 -21.92 -11.69 -8.53
C GLU A 317 -21.42 -12.73 -7.50
N ALA A 318 -20.11 -13.00 -7.45
CA ALA A 318 -19.52 -13.85 -6.41
C ALA A 318 -19.58 -13.20 -5.00
N GLY A 319 -19.80 -11.88 -4.91
CA GLY A 319 -20.00 -11.18 -3.66
C GLY A 319 -18.75 -11.12 -2.78
N ILE A 320 -18.94 -11.36 -1.49
CA ILE A 320 -17.84 -11.42 -0.51
C ILE A 320 -17.38 -12.87 -0.42
N VAL A 321 -16.08 -13.10 -0.63
CA VAL A 321 -15.45 -14.41 -0.52
C VAL A 321 -14.49 -14.44 0.65
N GLN A 322 -14.54 -15.50 1.46
CA GLN A 322 -13.55 -15.72 2.51
C GLN A 322 -12.23 -16.24 1.94
N TYR A 323 -11.16 -15.49 2.18
CA TYR A 323 -9.79 -15.89 1.88
C TYR A 323 -9.10 -16.32 3.17
N GLU A 324 -8.27 -17.36 3.11
CA GLU A 324 -7.57 -17.93 4.25
C GLU A 324 -6.06 -17.99 4.02
N ASN A 325 -5.32 -17.99 5.13
CA ASN A 325 -3.87 -18.22 5.15
C ASN A 325 -3.04 -17.23 4.30
N LEU A 326 -3.48 -15.97 4.24
CA LEU A 326 -2.79 -14.92 3.47
C LEU A 326 -1.58 -14.34 4.23
N ILE A 327 -0.64 -13.79 3.46
CA ILE A 327 0.45 -12.94 3.94
C ILE A 327 -0.05 -11.49 3.95
N TRP A 328 0.35 -10.70 4.94
CA TRP A 328 -0.04 -9.29 5.09
C TRP A 328 1.17 -8.36 5.20
N SER A 329 1.09 -7.24 4.47
CA SER A 329 2.01 -6.09 4.53
C SER A 329 1.20 -4.79 4.46
N LEU A 330 1.83 -3.68 4.81
CA LEU A 330 1.28 -2.34 4.60
C LEU A 330 1.94 -1.64 3.42
N PHE A 331 1.17 -0.80 2.73
CA PHE A 331 1.57 0.09 1.63
C PHE A 331 2.45 -0.60 0.59
N PHE A 332 2.13 -1.82 0.19
CA PHE A 332 3.01 -2.61 -0.68
C PHE A 332 2.50 -2.72 -2.12
N SER A 333 1.18 -2.65 -2.30
CA SER A 333 0.50 -2.78 -3.59
C SER A 333 -0.67 -1.80 -3.71
N TRP A 334 -1.17 -1.63 -4.93
CA TRP A 334 -2.40 -0.89 -5.22
C TRP A 334 -3.33 -1.65 -6.19
N PHE A 335 -4.55 -1.13 -6.39
CA PHE A 335 -5.45 -1.60 -7.44
C PHE A 335 -4.73 -1.72 -8.78
N GLY A 336 -4.80 -2.91 -9.40
CA GLY A 336 -4.10 -3.28 -10.63
C GLY A 336 -2.76 -3.98 -10.43
N ASP A 337 -2.13 -3.93 -9.26
CA ASP A 337 -0.95 -4.76 -8.97
C ASP A 337 -1.32 -6.23 -8.69
N SER A 338 -2.61 -6.56 -8.62
CA SER A 338 -3.08 -7.93 -8.51
C SER A 338 -2.40 -8.83 -9.54
N GLY A 339 -1.91 -9.97 -9.06
CA GLY A 339 -1.16 -10.92 -9.86
C GLY A 339 0.35 -10.69 -9.83
N SER A 340 0.85 -9.57 -9.30
CA SER A 340 2.30 -9.36 -9.13
C SER A 340 2.88 -10.44 -8.23
N VAL A 341 3.87 -11.17 -8.72
CA VAL A 341 4.68 -12.05 -7.87
C VAL A 341 5.53 -11.21 -6.92
N VAL A 342 5.64 -11.70 -5.69
CA VAL A 342 6.36 -11.06 -4.59
C VAL A 342 7.58 -11.91 -4.25
N CYS A 343 8.77 -11.31 -4.34
CA CYS A 343 10.03 -11.98 -4.03
C CYS A 343 10.61 -11.46 -2.71
N ALA A 344 11.40 -12.30 -2.05
CA ALA A 344 12.17 -11.90 -0.89
C ALA A 344 13.36 -11.05 -1.35
N GLY A 345 13.46 -9.83 -0.83
CA GLY A 345 14.47 -8.87 -1.26
C GLY A 345 14.02 -7.42 -1.09
N GLY A 346 14.72 -6.51 -1.75
CA GLY A 346 14.51 -5.07 -1.61
C GLY A 346 14.92 -4.52 -0.24
N ASN A 347 14.66 -3.23 -0.04
CA ASN A 347 15.06 -2.50 1.17
C ASN A 347 13.97 -2.46 2.25
N GLY A 348 12.78 -2.99 1.98
CA GLY A 348 11.63 -3.00 2.89
C GLY A 348 10.94 -1.64 3.08
N ASN A 349 11.39 -0.60 2.38
CA ASN A 349 11.05 0.81 2.66
C ASN A 349 10.57 1.59 1.44
N LEU A 350 10.50 0.98 0.26
CA LEU A 350 9.95 1.60 -0.97
C LEU A 350 8.45 1.29 -1.09
N VAL A 351 7.69 1.78 -0.11
CA VAL A 351 6.25 1.59 -0.03
C VAL A 351 5.50 2.38 -1.09
N VAL A 352 4.32 1.89 -1.49
CA VAL A 352 3.38 2.61 -2.34
C VAL A 352 2.87 3.82 -1.58
N VAL A 353 3.36 4.97 -2.01
CA VAL A 353 2.91 6.28 -1.55
C VAL A 353 1.60 6.62 -2.30
N MET A 354 0.53 5.83 -2.11
CA MET A 354 -0.74 5.93 -2.88
C MET A 354 -1.92 6.52 -2.13
N LEU A 355 -1.76 6.97 -0.88
CA LEU A 355 -2.77 7.90 -0.34
C LEU A 355 -2.69 9.28 -1.01
N LEU A 356 -1.78 9.45 -1.97
CA LEU A 356 -1.38 10.74 -2.48
C LEU A 356 -2.38 11.39 -3.45
N PHE A 357 -3.16 10.60 -4.19
CA PHE A 357 -3.94 11.08 -5.33
C PHE A 357 -5.47 11.12 -5.15
N LEU A 358 -6.02 10.58 -4.05
CA LEU A 358 -7.48 10.45 -3.88
C LEU A 358 -8.11 11.39 -2.86
N LEU A 359 -7.32 11.94 -1.94
CA LEU A 359 -7.74 13.00 -1.04
C LEU A 359 -7.57 14.46 -1.56
N PRO A 360 -6.76 14.78 -2.61
CA PRO A 360 -6.58 16.17 -3.03
C PRO A 360 -7.88 16.88 -3.38
N CYS A 361 -8.86 16.22 -4.03
CA CYS A 361 -10.08 16.92 -4.44
C CYS A 361 -11.06 17.24 -3.30
N VAL A 362 -11.09 16.49 -2.19
CA VAL A 362 -12.01 16.82 -1.07
C VAL A 362 -11.28 17.69 -0.05
N PHE A 363 -10.04 17.32 0.30
CA PHE A 363 -9.24 18.08 1.24
C PHE A 363 -8.91 19.47 0.69
N LEU A 364 -8.35 19.57 -0.53
CA LEU A 364 -8.02 20.88 -1.10
C LEU A 364 -9.27 21.66 -1.48
N ALA A 365 -10.39 21.02 -1.83
CA ALA A 365 -11.65 21.74 -2.01
C ALA A 365 -12.20 22.29 -0.69
N ALA A 366 -12.08 21.55 0.41
CA ALA A 366 -12.47 22.05 1.74
C ALA A 366 -11.58 23.22 2.17
N VAL A 367 -10.26 23.13 1.94
CA VAL A 367 -9.30 24.22 2.18
C VAL A 367 -9.61 25.43 1.30
N GLU A 368 -9.78 25.23 -0.01
CA GLU A 368 -10.13 26.31 -0.96
C GLU A 368 -11.45 26.98 -0.60
N LYS A 369 -12.49 26.20 -0.27
CA LYS A 369 -13.79 26.71 0.15
C LYS A 369 -13.67 27.55 1.42
N TYR A 370 -12.93 27.07 2.42
CA TYR A 370 -12.79 27.76 3.68
C TYR A 370 -11.93 29.03 3.57
N TYR A 371 -10.72 28.92 3.00
CA TYR A 371 -9.73 30.00 2.94
C TYR A 371 -9.85 30.89 1.69
N ALA A 372 -10.70 30.55 0.73
CA ALA A 372 -10.85 31.29 -0.53
C ALA A 372 -9.51 31.52 -1.26
N VAL A 373 -8.66 30.48 -1.27
CA VAL A 373 -7.39 30.43 -1.98
C VAL A 373 -7.48 29.36 -3.06
N ALA A 374 -7.05 29.67 -4.29
CA ALA A 374 -7.14 28.78 -5.46
C ALA A 374 -6.16 27.59 -5.42
N VAL A 375 -6.16 26.82 -4.33
CA VAL A 375 -5.25 25.69 -4.13
C VAL A 375 -5.62 24.47 -4.97
N THR A 376 -6.86 24.35 -5.45
CA THR A 376 -7.24 23.28 -6.38
C THR A 376 -6.62 23.47 -7.77
N GLU A 377 -6.38 24.71 -8.20
CA GLU A 377 -5.63 25.00 -9.43
C GLU A 377 -4.14 24.63 -9.29
N ASP A 378 -3.64 24.63 -8.05
CA ASP A 378 -2.28 24.26 -7.66
C ASP A 378 -2.10 22.75 -7.40
N ASN A 379 -3.07 21.90 -7.73
CA ASN A 379 -2.96 20.44 -7.59
C ASN A 379 -1.62 19.88 -8.12
N LYS A 380 -1.17 20.37 -9.29
CA LYS A 380 0.12 19.98 -9.86
C LYS A 380 1.31 20.42 -9.02
N LEU A 381 1.26 21.62 -8.45
CA LEU A 381 2.32 22.14 -7.59
C LEU A 381 2.35 21.40 -6.25
N ALA A 382 1.18 21.10 -5.68
CA ALA A 382 1.05 20.27 -4.48
C ALA A 382 1.62 18.85 -4.70
N ASP A 383 1.31 18.23 -5.85
CA ASP A 383 1.91 16.96 -6.27
C ASP A 383 3.45 17.07 -6.35
N GLN A 384 3.99 18.15 -6.91
CA GLN A 384 5.44 18.35 -7.00
C GLN A 384 6.11 18.57 -5.64
N ILE A 385 5.53 19.37 -4.75
CA ILE A 385 6.03 19.55 -3.36
C ILE A 385 6.14 18.18 -2.68
N ARG A 386 5.11 17.37 -2.84
CA ARG A 386 4.99 16.07 -2.22
C ARG A 386 5.95 15.05 -2.83
N ASP A 387 5.98 14.94 -4.15
CA ASP A 387 6.71 13.89 -4.86
C ASP A 387 8.20 14.22 -5.01
N GLU A 388 8.52 15.46 -5.38
CA GLU A 388 9.90 15.87 -5.71
C GLU A 388 10.67 16.44 -4.51
N PHE A 389 10.00 16.70 -3.39
CA PHE A 389 10.62 17.22 -2.18
C PHE A 389 10.32 16.36 -0.94
N LEU A 390 9.07 16.30 -0.48
CA LEU A 390 8.74 15.61 0.78
C LEU A 390 9.04 14.10 0.73
N ALA A 391 8.67 13.40 -0.35
CA ALA A 391 8.85 11.96 -0.48
C ALA A 391 10.33 11.51 -0.41
N HIS A 392 11.26 12.42 -0.68
CA HIS A 392 12.71 12.15 -0.70
C HIS A 392 13.36 12.13 0.70
N SER A 393 12.60 12.35 1.77
CA SER A 393 13.14 12.36 3.14
C SER A 393 12.28 11.54 4.12
N LEU A 394 12.90 11.03 5.19
CA LEU A 394 12.19 10.35 6.27
C LEU A 394 11.09 11.23 6.88
N VAL A 395 11.43 12.48 7.23
CA VAL A 395 10.45 13.44 7.78
C VAL A 395 9.35 13.77 6.78
N GLY A 396 9.69 14.01 5.51
CA GLY A 396 8.68 14.37 4.53
C GLY A 396 7.68 13.23 4.27
N ARG A 397 8.11 11.96 4.27
CA ARG A 397 7.19 10.80 4.22
C ARG A 397 6.26 10.71 5.44
N LEU A 398 6.76 11.05 6.63
CA LEU A 398 5.94 11.15 7.84
C LEU A 398 4.88 12.26 7.76
N LEU A 399 5.26 13.43 7.26
CA LEU A 399 4.35 14.56 7.07
C LEU A 399 3.26 14.23 6.04
N ILE A 400 3.64 13.59 4.94
CA ILE A 400 2.72 13.04 3.94
C ILE A 400 1.72 12.10 4.60
N SER A 401 2.19 11.03 5.29
CA SER A 401 1.28 10.05 5.90
C SER A 401 0.36 10.67 6.94
N THR A 402 0.90 11.56 7.79
CA THR A 402 0.12 12.21 8.84
C THR A 402 -0.99 13.09 8.25
N THR A 403 -0.69 13.85 7.19
CA THR A 403 -1.68 14.69 6.52
C THR A 403 -2.86 13.85 6.03
N TYR A 404 -2.60 12.66 5.50
CA TYR A 404 -3.65 11.78 5.00
C TYR A 404 -4.49 11.14 6.10
N VAL A 405 -3.88 10.58 7.14
CA VAL A 405 -4.63 9.95 8.24
C VAL A 405 -5.54 10.96 8.95
N ASN A 406 -5.11 12.23 9.01
CA ASN A 406 -5.87 13.30 9.65
C ASN A 406 -6.71 14.13 8.68
N SER A 407 -6.72 13.82 7.38
CA SER A 407 -7.37 14.64 6.35
C SER A 407 -8.87 14.84 6.61
N GLN A 408 -9.59 13.78 6.99
CA GLN A 408 -11.00 13.87 7.34
C GLN A 408 -11.23 14.72 8.59
N THR A 409 -10.36 14.60 9.61
CA THR A 409 -10.41 15.45 10.81
C THR A 409 -10.29 16.93 10.44
N VAL A 410 -9.40 17.27 9.50
CA VAL A 410 -9.26 18.65 9.02
C VAL A 410 -10.49 19.10 8.23
N ILE A 411 -11.01 18.27 7.32
CA ILE A 411 -12.24 18.57 6.57
C ILE A 411 -13.39 18.86 7.54
N ASP A 412 -13.64 17.98 8.50
CA ASP A 412 -14.72 18.12 9.48
C ASP A 412 -14.56 19.42 10.31
N ARG A 413 -13.32 19.78 10.66
CA ARG A 413 -13.02 21.02 11.40
C ARG A 413 -13.27 22.27 10.55
N LEU A 414 -12.85 22.28 9.29
CA LEU A 414 -13.07 23.42 8.39
C LEU A 414 -14.56 23.61 8.10
N GLU A 415 -15.30 22.52 7.88
CA GLU A 415 -16.76 22.56 7.72
C GLU A 415 -17.45 23.09 8.99
N ALA A 416 -17.04 22.64 10.18
CA ALA A 416 -17.59 23.13 11.44
C ALA A 416 -17.31 24.61 11.72
N ARG A 417 -16.27 25.18 11.09
CA ARG A 417 -15.88 26.59 11.23
C ARG A 417 -16.43 27.47 10.11
N GLU A 418 -17.14 26.92 9.12
CA GLU A 418 -17.70 27.72 8.04
C GLU A 418 -18.65 28.81 8.58
N GLY A 419 -18.40 30.07 8.22
CA GLY A 419 -19.14 31.23 8.75
C GLY A 419 -18.69 31.74 10.12
N ASN A 420 -17.54 31.26 10.64
CA ASN A 420 -16.95 31.77 11.88
C ASN A 420 -16.57 33.25 11.76
N GLU A 421 -16.68 34.02 12.85
CA GLU A 421 -16.35 35.46 12.90
C GLU A 421 -14.90 35.76 12.51
N ASN A 422 -13.97 34.82 12.72
CA ASN A 422 -12.56 34.93 12.38
C ASN A 422 -12.24 34.52 10.93
N GLN A 423 -13.19 33.92 10.20
CA GLN A 423 -12.93 33.33 8.89
C GLN A 423 -12.39 34.35 7.88
N GLU A 424 -12.92 35.58 7.87
CA GLU A 424 -12.45 36.64 6.95
C GLU A 424 -11.01 37.06 7.24
N THR A 425 -10.59 37.07 8.51
CA THR A 425 -9.21 37.33 8.91
C THR A 425 -8.28 36.21 8.44
N GLU A 426 -8.68 34.95 8.66
CA GLU A 426 -7.93 33.78 8.21
C GLU A 426 -7.78 33.73 6.69
N ARG A 427 -8.85 34.06 5.95
CA ARG A 427 -8.83 34.18 4.48
C ARG A 427 -7.81 35.21 4.01
N ALA A 428 -7.82 36.40 4.60
CA ALA A 428 -6.90 37.47 4.21
C ALA A 428 -5.43 37.06 4.40
N TRP A 429 -5.11 36.37 5.50
CA TRP A 429 -3.76 35.88 5.76
C TRP A 429 -3.37 34.72 4.85
N ALA A 430 -4.25 33.74 4.65
CA ALA A 430 -4.00 32.63 3.75
C ALA A 430 -3.73 33.11 2.30
N GLN A 431 -4.52 34.06 1.81
CA GLN A 431 -4.29 34.69 0.49
C GLN A 431 -2.97 35.45 0.42
N THR A 432 -2.60 36.17 1.48
CA THR A 432 -1.32 36.89 1.56
C THR A 432 -0.13 35.95 1.45
N TYR A 433 -0.11 34.87 2.24
CA TYR A 433 0.99 33.92 2.22
C TYR A 433 1.03 33.07 0.95
N HIS A 434 -0.13 32.69 0.42
CA HIS A 434 -0.20 32.02 -0.88
C HIS A 434 0.40 32.89 -1.98
N ALA A 435 -0.02 34.15 -2.10
CA ALA A 435 0.51 35.09 -3.09
C ALA A 435 2.02 35.34 -2.91
N LYS A 436 2.50 35.41 -1.66
CA LYS A 436 3.91 35.65 -1.35
C LYS A 436 4.81 34.48 -1.73
N TYR A 437 4.39 33.24 -1.46
CA TYR A 437 5.29 32.08 -1.49
C TYR A 437 5.04 31.10 -2.63
N ARG A 438 3.86 31.09 -3.26
CA ARG A 438 3.49 30.08 -4.26
C ARG A 438 4.46 30.02 -5.44
N ASP A 439 4.77 31.17 -6.04
CA ASP A 439 5.70 31.23 -7.18
C ASP A 439 7.17 31.00 -6.77
N PHE A 440 7.54 31.43 -5.54
CA PHE A 440 8.85 31.12 -4.98
C PHE A 440 9.04 29.60 -4.85
N VAL A 441 8.09 28.90 -4.22
CA VAL A 441 8.12 27.43 -4.07
C VAL A 441 8.15 26.75 -5.43
N ALA A 442 7.30 27.16 -6.37
CA ALA A 442 7.31 26.61 -7.73
C ALA A 442 8.67 26.78 -8.43
N SER A 443 9.33 27.93 -8.24
CA SER A 443 10.65 28.19 -8.83
C SER A 443 11.76 27.30 -8.25
N VAL A 444 11.72 27.00 -6.94
CA VAL A 444 12.70 26.13 -6.26
C VAL A 444 12.49 24.66 -6.63
N LEU A 445 11.25 24.24 -6.84
CA LEU A 445 10.94 22.87 -7.30
C LEU A 445 11.39 22.66 -8.73
N ALA A 446 11.07 23.58 -9.64
CA ALA A 446 11.43 23.52 -11.04
C ALA A 446 12.95 23.52 -11.28
N ASN A 447 13.75 24.03 -10.32
CA ASN A 447 15.21 24.00 -10.37
C ASN A 447 15.80 23.38 -9.09
N PRO A 448 16.06 22.05 -9.07
CA PRO A 448 16.68 21.39 -7.93
C PRO A 448 18.02 21.95 -7.48
N ASN A 449 18.74 22.62 -8.39
CA ASN A 449 20.03 23.27 -8.11
C ASN A 449 19.88 24.78 -7.84
N SER A 450 18.68 25.24 -7.47
CA SER A 450 18.44 26.64 -7.10
C SER A 450 19.36 27.07 -5.97
N GLY A 451 19.92 28.29 -6.09
CA GLY A 451 20.70 28.93 -5.03
C GLY A 451 19.85 29.51 -3.90
N ALA A 452 18.53 29.37 -3.96
CA ALA A 452 17.62 29.81 -2.91
C ALA A 452 17.88 29.05 -1.60
N VAL A 453 17.77 29.78 -0.48
CA VAL A 453 17.96 29.26 0.87
C VAL A 453 16.78 29.61 1.75
N VAL A 454 16.59 28.88 2.85
CA VAL A 454 15.67 29.30 3.91
C VAL A 454 16.16 30.62 4.51
N THR A 455 15.30 31.63 4.54
CA THR A 455 15.62 32.96 5.07
C THR A 455 14.98 33.16 6.44
N GLN A 456 15.43 34.19 7.16
CA GLN A 456 14.81 34.58 8.43
C GLN A 456 13.34 34.99 8.22
N GLU A 457 13.04 35.68 7.11
CA GLU A 457 11.67 36.07 6.76
C GLU A 457 10.74 34.86 6.61
N HIS A 458 11.21 33.77 6.01
CA HIS A 458 10.41 32.53 5.92
C HIS A 458 10.06 31.99 7.31
N LEU A 459 11.02 31.98 8.23
CA LEU A 459 10.83 31.47 9.59
C LEU A 459 9.91 32.40 10.40
N ASP A 460 10.12 33.71 10.32
CA ASP A 460 9.29 34.70 11.00
C ASP A 460 7.83 34.64 10.54
N ASP A 461 7.60 34.46 9.23
CA ASP A 461 6.26 34.33 8.66
C ASP A 461 5.56 33.03 9.11
N VAL A 462 6.29 31.91 9.15
CA VAL A 462 5.75 30.65 9.68
C VAL A 462 5.37 30.82 11.15
N ARG A 463 6.24 31.46 11.94
CA ARG A 463 5.96 31.70 13.36
C ARG A 463 4.72 32.56 13.55
N PHE A 464 4.61 33.65 12.79
CA PHE A 464 3.47 34.54 12.84
C PHE A 464 2.16 33.82 12.47
N ALA A 465 2.19 32.97 11.44
CA ALA A 465 1.04 32.17 11.07
C ALA A 465 0.61 31.22 12.20
N LEU A 466 1.54 30.50 12.84
CA LEU A 466 1.23 29.58 13.95
C LEU A 466 0.62 30.29 15.17
N ASP A 467 1.17 31.44 15.54
CA ASP A 467 0.64 32.26 16.64
C ASP A 467 -0.78 32.75 16.30
N GLY A 468 -0.98 33.14 15.05
CA GLY A 468 -2.27 33.55 14.49
C GLY A 468 -3.36 32.46 14.56
N GLU A 469 -3.07 31.26 14.06
CA GLU A 469 -4.00 30.14 14.02
C GLU A 469 -4.50 29.75 15.42
N THR A 470 -3.68 29.89 16.45
CA THR A 470 -4.09 29.62 17.84
C THR A 470 -4.97 30.73 18.39
N MET A 471 -4.64 31.99 18.13
CA MET A 471 -5.46 33.14 18.54
C MET A 471 -6.85 33.14 17.88
N LEU A 472 -6.94 32.66 16.64
CA LEU A 472 -8.19 32.59 15.87
C LEU A 472 -8.99 31.29 16.15
N GLY A 473 -8.45 30.40 16.98
CA GLY A 473 -9.11 29.18 17.47
C GLY A 473 -9.06 28.00 16.50
N ALA A 474 -8.12 27.99 15.57
CA ALA A 474 -7.91 26.90 14.61
C ALA A 474 -7.12 25.73 15.20
N LEU A 475 -6.15 26.04 16.04
CA LEU A 475 -5.35 25.07 16.79
C LEU A 475 -5.80 25.01 18.25
N SER A 476 -5.90 23.80 18.78
CA SER A 476 -5.95 23.60 20.23
C SER A 476 -4.59 23.97 20.86
N GLN A 477 -4.58 24.22 22.18
CA GLN A 477 -3.34 24.53 22.89
C GLN A 477 -2.28 23.42 22.74
N GLU A 478 -2.70 22.14 22.77
CA GLU A 478 -1.81 21.00 22.60
C GLU A 478 -1.17 20.96 21.20
N GLU A 479 -1.97 21.25 20.17
CA GLU A 479 -1.49 21.34 18.78
C GLU A 479 -0.54 22.52 18.58
N TYR A 480 -0.83 23.66 19.21
CA TYR A 480 0.04 24.83 19.19
C TYR A 480 1.38 24.56 19.85
N ASP A 481 1.38 23.98 21.06
CA ASP A 481 2.60 23.67 21.79
C ASP A 481 3.50 22.72 20.98
N ALA A 482 2.90 21.74 20.30
CA ALA A 482 3.60 20.85 19.38
C ALA A 482 4.13 21.59 18.14
N ALA A 483 3.35 22.47 17.53
CA ALA A 483 3.78 23.26 16.37
C ALA A 483 4.95 24.20 16.72
N VAL A 484 4.93 24.82 17.90
CA VAL A 484 6.02 25.63 18.43
C VAL A 484 7.27 24.78 18.67
N ALA A 485 7.11 23.59 19.26
CA ALA A 485 8.24 22.68 19.45
C ALA A 485 8.88 22.26 18.12
N LEU A 486 8.07 21.97 17.09
CA LEU A 486 8.58 21.68 15.74
C LEU A 486 9.25 22.91 15.12
N TYR A 487 8.70 24.09 15.31
CA TYR A 487 9.32 25.32 14.82
C TYR A 487 10.71 25.52 15.44
N ASP A 488 10.81 25.49 16.76
CA ASP A 488 12.05 25.77 17.48
C ASP A 488 13.11 24.69 17.25
N GLN A 489 12.72 23.41 17.27
CA GLN A 489 13.65 22.29 17.24
C GLN A 489 13.98 21.82 15.82
N ILE A 490 13.09 22.03 14.85
CA ILE A 490 13.19 21.45 13.51
C ILE A 490 13.32 22.52 12.43
N LEU A 491 12.48 23.57 12.44
CA LEU A 491 12.50 24.58 11.38
C LEU A 491 13.59 25.63 11.56
N LEU A 492 13.79 26.18 12.76
CA LEU A 492 14.83 27.18 13.01
C LEU A 492 16.24 26.74 12.57
N PRO A 493 16.67 25.48 12.82
CA PRO A 493 17.97 24.99 12.34
C PRO A 493 18.16 25.02 10.81
N THR A 494 17.08 25.13 10.03
CA THR A 494 17.17 25.15 8.56
C THR A 494 17.59 26.50 7.98
N LEU A 495 17.71 27.56 8.80
CA LEU A 495 18.13 28.89 8.35
C LEU A 495 19.43 28.82 7.53
N GLY A 496 19.38 29.34 6.29
CA GLY A 496 20.51 29.35 5.36
C GLY A 496 20.70 28.04 4.59
N MET A 497 19.92 27.00 4.84
CA MET A 497 19.97 25.76 4.05
C MET A 497 19.32 25.94 2.69
N ASN A 498 19.95 25.43 1.63
CA ASN A 498 19.34 25.27 0.31
C ASN A 498 18.49 23.99 0.25
N ARG A 499 17.81 23.76 -0.89
CA ARG A 499 16.93 22.59 -1.10
C ARG A 499 17.60 21.27 -0.71
N GLN A 500 18.81 20.99 -1.20
CA GLN A 500 19.49 19.72 -0.94
C GLN A 500 19.84 19.56 0.54
N GLN A 501 20.32 20.63 1.18
CA GLN A 501 20.65 20.63 2.60
C GLN A 501 19.42 20.40 3.48
N VAL A 502 18.27 20.99 3.13
CA VAL A 502 17.01 20.73 3.83
C VAL A 502 16.58 19.27 3.65
N LEU A 503 16.69 18.71 2.45
CA LEU A 503 16.37 17.29 2.20
C LEU A 503 17.29 16.36 3.00
N ASP A 504 18.59 16.61 3.03
CA ASP A 504 19.56 15.83 3.80
C ASP A 504 19.26 15.90 5.30
N TYR A 505 18.93 17.10 5.80
CA TYR A 505 18.53 17.32 7.19
C TYR A 505 17.24 16.55 7.54
N MET A 506 16.20 16.67 6.71
CA MET A 506 14.93 15.96 6.86
C MET A 506 15.07 14.44 6.70
N ASN A 507 16.12 13.96 6.04
CA ASN A 507 16.39 12.54 5.88
C ASN A 507 17.24 11.95 7.03
N SER A 508 17.63 12.77 8.01
CA SER A 508 18.27 12.30 9.24
C SER A 508 17.29 11.55 10.13
N THR A 509 17.69 10.37 10.61
CA THR A 509 16.93 9.59 11.59
C THR A 509 16.68 10.37 12.89
N SER A 510 17.61 11.21 13.34
CA SER A 510 17.42 11.99 14.57
C SER A 510 16.32 13.04 14.39
N VAL A 511 16.30 13.73 13.26
CA VAL A 511 15.27 14.74 12.93
C VAL A 511 13.92 14.05 12.76
N TYR A 512 13.89 12.91 12.06
CA TYR A 512 12.71 12.07 11.94
C TYR A 512 12.10 11.68 13.29
N LEU A 513 12.90 11.13 14.19
CA LEU A 513 12.42 10.71 15.51
C LEU A 513 11.94 11.90 16.35
N SER A 514 12.63 13.05 16.28
CA SER A 514 12.16 14.27 16.96
C SER A 514 10.80 14.72 16.44
N VAL A 515 10.61 14.77 15.12
CA VAL A 515 9.32 15.13 14.50
C VAL A 515 8.23 14.13 14.90
N TYR A 516 8.51 12.83 14.78
CA TYR A 516 7.59 11.77 15.16
C TYR A 516 7.15 11.87 16.63
N ASN A 517 8.10 12.05 17.56
CA ASN A 517 7.82 12.11 18.99
C ASN A 517 6.95 13.31 19.37
N VAL A 518 7.18 14.47 18.74
CA VAL A 518 6.34 15.64 18.95
C VAL A 518 4.93 15.40 18.42
N MET A 519 4.80 14.91 17.17
CA MET A 519 3.49 14.72 16.54
C MET A 519 2.66 13.60 17.18
N SER A 520 3.28 12.47 17.53
CA SER A 520 2.60 11.34 18.20
C SER A 520 2.20 11.65 19.65
N GLY A 521 2.74 12.71 20.23
CA GLY A 521 2.35 13.23 21.54
C GLY A 521 1.06 14.05 21.53
N VAL A 522 0.55 14.44 20.36
CA VAL A 522 -0.67 15.26 20.22
C VAL A 522 -1.90 14.36 20.10
N SER A 523 -2.81 14.47 21.06
CA SER A 523 -3.98 13.58 21.16
C SER A 523 -4.94 13.61 19.96
N SER A 524 -4.98 14.73 19.25
CA SER A 524 -5.83 14.95 18.07
C SER A 524 -5.19 14.57 16.74
N ILE A 525 -3.91 14.20 16.74
CA ILE A 525 -3.15 13.86 15.53
C ILE A 525 -2.82 12.37 15.54
N GLU A 526 -3.32 11.65 14.55
CA GLU A 526 -2.95 10.26 14.33
C GLU A 526 -1.69 10.17 13.45
N VAL A 527 -0.66 9.49 13.94
CA VAL A 527 0.63 9.36 13.27
C VAL A 527 0.92 7.88 13.02
N ILE A 528 1.28 7.53 11.78
CA ILE A 528 1.72 6.16 11.45
C ILE A 528 3.16 5.99 11.96
N GLY A 529 3.39 4.90 12.71
CA GLY A 529 4.58 4.63 13.53
C GLY A 529 5.94 4.87 12.88
N PRO A 530 7.03 4.94 13.69
CA PRO A 530 8.32 5.30 13.15
C PRO A 530 8.83 4.16 12.26
N VAL A 531 9.22 4.48 11.02
CA VAL A 531 10.01 3.61 10.16
C VAL A 531 11.33 3.41 10.89
N ASN A 532 11.52 2.26 11.55
CA ASN A 532 12.77 1.95 12.23
C ASN A 532 13.88 1.77 11.17
N PRO A 533 14.82 2.72 10.99
CA PRO A 533 15.86 2.61 9.96
C PRO A 533 17.00 1.70 10.41
N GLN A 534 17.00 1.31 11.69
CA GLN A 534 17.99 0.42 12.27
C GLN A 534 17.40 -0.98 12.33
N GLY A 535 17.59 -1.72 11.25
CA GLY A 535 17.23 -3.13 11.17
C GLY A 535 17.72 -3.89 12.41
N ARG A 536 16.76 -4.41 13.18
CA ARG A 536 16.90 -5.56 14.07
C ARG A 536 15.61 -6.37 14.03
#